data_AF-A0A938GQQ4-F1
#
_entry.id   AF-A0A938GQQ4-F1
#
_cell.length_a   1.000
_cell.length_b   1.000
_cell.length_c   1.000
_cell.angle_alpha   90.00
_cell.angle_beta   90.00
_cell.angle_gamma   90.00
#
_symmetry.space_group_name_H-M   'P 1'
#
loop_
_entity.id
_entity.type
_entity.pdbx_description
1 polymer ?
#
loop_
_entity_poly.entity_id
_entity_poly.type
_entity_poly.pdbx_seq_one_letter_code
_entity_poly.pdbx_strand_id
1 'polypeptide(L)' 'MPAAAPSAPALHNNLGVALLRSGDLDAAIHHFQLALRLDPAHADARSNLALATAAKSRPPSAK' A
#
# COMPACT_ATOMS: atom_id res chain seq x y z
N MET A 1 7.21 27.20 1.04
CA MET A 1 6.60 26.00 0.44
C MET A 1 5.73 25.35 1.50
N PRO A 2 4.42 25.18 1.32
CA PRO A 2 3.65 24.42 2.30
C PRO A 2 4.07 22.96 2.14
N ALA A 3 4.62 22.37 3.19
CA ALA A 3 4.66 20.92 3.32
C ALA A 3 3.20 20.47 3.28
N ALA A 4 2.72 20.05 2.10
CA ALA A 4 1.40 19.49 1.94
C ALA A 4 1.30 18.36 2.96
N ALA A 5 0.54 18.59 4.03
CA ALA A 5 0.34 17.58 5.05
C ALA A 5 -0.09 16.30 4.33
N PRO A 6 0.53 15.15 4.61
CA PRO A 6 0.19 13.91 3.93
C PRO A 6 -1.32 13.71 4.09
N SER A 7 -2.04 13.84 2.98
CA SER A 7 -3.49 13.63 2.98
C SER A 7 -3.74 12.20 3.47
N ALA A 8 -4.84 11.99 4.20
CA ALA A 8 -5.19 10.66 4.72
C ALA A 8 -4.95 9.49 3.73
N PRO A 9 -5.27 9.59 2.41
CA PRO A 9 -4.92 8.54 1.44
C PRO A 9 -3.41 8.34 1.25
N ALA A 10 -2.63 9.42 1.12
CA ALA A 10 -1.18 9.34 0.98
C ALA A 10 -0.49 8.77 2.24
N LEU A 11 -1.05 9.05 3.42
CA LEU A 11 -0.55 8.52 4.69
C LEU A 11 -0.78 7.01 4.79
N HIS A 12 -1.96 6.54 4.40
CA HIS A 12 -2.24 5.11 4.29
C HIS A 12 -1.38 4.45 3.21
N ASN A 13 -1.14 5.09 2.07
CA ASN A 13 -0.22 4.58 1.06
C ASN A 13 1.20 4.40 1.62
N ASN A 14 1.74 5.41 2.31
CA ASN A 14 3.08 5.33 2.89
C ASN A 14 3.19 4.24 3.97
N LEU A 15 2.16 4.08 4.82
CA LEU A 15 2.08 2.98 5.78
C LEU A 15 2.06 1.62 5.07
N GLY A 16 1.25 1.48 4.02
CA GLY A 16 1.18 0.26 3.22
C GLY A 16 2.53 -0.10 2.61
N VAL A 17 3.28 0.88 2.09
CA VAL A 17 4.63 0.67 1.53
C VAL A 17 5.60 0.22 2.62
N ALA A 18 5.54 0.81 3.81
CA ALA A 18 6.38 0.38 4.93
C ALA A 18 6.11 -1.08 5.31
N LEU A 19 4.84 -1.47 5.40
CA LEU A 19 4.42 -2.84 5.74
C LEU A 19 4.78 -3.84 4.65
N LEU A 20 4.65 -3.45 3.38
CA LEU A 20 5.07 -4.25 2.23
C LEU A 20 6.57 -4.59 2.32
N ARG A 21 7.39 -3.60 2.68
CA ARG A 21 8.84 -3.78 2.88
C ARG A 21 9.17 -4.62 4.12
N SER A 22 8.33 -4.57 5.15
CA SER A 22 8.43 -5.44 6.33
C SER A 22 7.99 -6.88 6.06
N GLY A 23 7.42 -7.18 4.88
CA GLY A 23 6.86 -8.49 4.54
C GLY A 23 5.45 -8.73 5.09
N ASP A 24 4.86 -7.71 5.73
CA ASP A 24 3.52 -7.77 6.31
C ASP A 24 2.48 -7.43 5.23
N LEU A 25 2.35 -8.34 4.27
CA LEU A 25 1.58 -8.11 3.05
C LEU A 25 0.07 -7.94 3.33
N ASP A 26 -0.47 -8.60 4.36
CA ASP A 26 -1.88 -8.44 4.75
C ASP A 26 -2.16 -7.01 5.22
N ALA A 27 -1.35 -6.50 6.14
CA ALA A 27 -1.48 -5.14 6.66
C ALA A 27 -1.24 -4.12 5.54
N ALA A 28 -0.26 -4.36 4.66
CA ALA A 28 0.01 -3.51 3.50
C ALA A 28 -1.21 -3.36 2.59
N ILE A 29 -1.82 -4.49 2.20
CA ILE A 29 -3.03 -4.52 1.37
C ILE A 29 -4.16 -3.73 2.05
N HIS A 30 -4.34 -3.90 3.36
CA HIS A 30 -5.41 -3.22 4.09
C HIS A 30 -5.25 -1.69 4.03
N HIS A 31 -4.03 -1.19 4.22
CA HIS A 31 -3.75 0.24 4.12
C HIS A 31 -3.89 0.78 2.68
N PHE A 32 -3.46 0.05 1.66
CA PHE A 32 -3.68 0.48 0.27
C PHE A 32 -5.17 0.52 -0.09
N GLN A 33 -5.98 -0.41 0.42
CA GLN A 33 -7.43 -0.37 0.25
C GLN A 33 -8.05 0.85 0.93
N LEU A 34 -7.59 1.22 2.13
CA LEU A 34 -8.05 2.43 2.82
C LEU A 34 -7.68 3.69 2.04
N ALA A 35 -6.46 3.74 1.49
CA ALA A 35 -6.05 4.85 0.62
C ALA A 35 -6.98 4.99 -0.59
N LEU A 36 -7.33 3.87 -1.24
CA LEU A 36 -8.25 3.86 -2.39
C LEU A 36 -9.72 4.10 -2.03
N ARG A 37 -10.13 3.79 -0.79
CA ARG A 37 -11.47 4.15 -0.30
C ARG A 37 -11.62 5.65 -0.09
N LEU A 38 -10.55 6.30 0.36
CA LEU A 38 -10.53 7.76 0.57
C LEU A 38 -10.32 8.51 -0.74
N ASP A 39 -9.45 7.99 -1.61
CA ASP A 39 -9.16 8.54 -2.92
C ASP A 39 -9.09 7.40 -3.96
N PRO A 40 -10.21 7.10 -4.62
CA PRO A 40 -10.26 6.08 -5.68
C PRO A 40 -9.35 6.39 -6.88
N ALA A 41 -8.92 7.66 -7.03
CA ALA A 41 -8.02 8.10 -8.09
C ALA A 41 -6.53 7.99 -7.69
N HIS A 42 -6.21 7.48 -6.50
CA HIS A 42 -4.84 7.37 -6.00
C HIS A 42 -4.04 6.30 -6.75
N ALA A 43 -3.40 6.70 -7.85
CA ALA A 43 -2.67 5.80 -8.75
C ALA A 43 -1.56 5.00 -8.05
N ASP A 44 -0.84 5.62 -7.12
CA ASP A 44 0.23 4.97 -6.34
C ASP A 44 -0.31 3.85 -5.46
N ALA A 45 -1.41 4.09 -4.75
CA ALA A 45 -2.02 3.09 -3.86
C ALA A 45 -2.58 1.91 -4.65
N ARG A 46 -3.14 2.16 -5.84
CA ARG A 46 -3.62 1.11 -6.74
C ARG A 46 -2.48 0.23 -7.25
N SER A 47 -1.37 0.86 -7.63
CA SER A 47 -0.16 0.16 -8.09
C SER A 47 0.45 -0.65 -6.95
N ASN A 48 0.55 -0.07 -5.76
CA ASN A 48 1.10 -0.75 -4.59
C ASN A 48 0.21 -1.88 -4.08
N LEU A 49 -1.12 -1.75 -4.16
CA LEU A 49 -2.04 -2.84 -3.87
C LEU A 49 -1.84 -4.03 -4.80
N ALA A 50 -1.64 -3.77 -6.10
CA ALA A 50 -1.36 -4.82 -7.07
C ALA A 50 -0.04 -5.54 -6.76
N LEU A 51 1.00 -4.79 -6.37
CA LEU A 51 2.28 -5.36 -5.95
C LEU A 51 2.14 -6.20 -4.67
N ALA A 52 1.41 -5.70 -3.67
CA ALA A 52 1.21 -6.38 -2.39
C ALA A 52 0.42 -7.68 -2.55
N THR A 53 -0.64 -7.65 -3.36
CA THR A 53 -1.44 -8.84 -3.68
C THR A 53 -0.64 -9.87 -4.48
N ALA A 54 0.13 -9.43 -5.48
CA ALA A 54 1.02 -10.31 -6.24
C ALA A 54 2.10 -10.96 -5.34
N ALA A 55 2.68 -10.19 -4.42
CA ALA A 55 3.64 -10.72 -3.44
C ALA A 55 3.00 -11.73 -2.49
N LYS A 56 1.73 -11.54 -2.09
CA LYS A 56 1.00 -12.44 -1.18
C LYS A 56 0.62 -13.75 -1.87
N SER A 57 0.24 -13.68 -3.13
CA SER A 57 -0.13 -14.85 -3.94
C SER A 57 1.08 -15.67 -4.39
N ARG A 58 2.28 -15.08 -4.38
CA ARG A 58 3.52 -15.82 -4.65
C ARG A 58 3.94 -16.50 -3.35
N PRO A 59 3.84 -17.83 -3.21
CA PRO A 59 4.45 -18.50 -2.06
C PRO A 59 5.95 -18.14 -2.05
N PRO A 60 6.56 -17.93 -0.86
CA PRO A 60 8.01 -17.82 -0.78
C PRO A 60 8.54 -19.07 -1.47
N SER A 61 9.15 -18.87 -2.64
CA SER A 61 9.62 -19.95 -3.48
C SER A 61 10.59 -20.75 -2.61
N ALA A 62 10.12 -21.93 -2.20
CA ALA A 62 10.88 -22.87 -1.42
C ALA A 62 12.23 -23.05 -2.11
N LYS A 63 13.30 -22.76 -1.36
CA LYS A 63 14.65 -23.15 -1.72
C LYS A 63 14.96 -24.45 -0.99
#